data_AF-A0A2A2DAY8-F1
#
_entry.id   AF-A0A2A2DAY8-F1
#
_cell.length_a   1.000
_cell.length_b   1.000
_cell.length_c   1.000
_cell.angle_alpha   90.00
_cell.angle_beta   90.00
_cell.angle_gamma   90.00
#
_symmetry.space_group_name_H-M   'P 1'
#
loop_
_entity.id
_entity.type
_entity.pdbx_description
1 polymer ?
#
loop_
_entity_poly.entity_id
_entity_poly.type
_entity_poly.pdbx_seq_one_letter_code
_entity_poly.pdbx_strand_id
1 'polypeptide(L)'
;MTAVETTGLAPQPPAGALATAPFTVNPGGPPEVVLTPAGETGYPGVLLEQTGTDKVPSQDVYVALPRGKGLRFVSEGGNDYLLTVMNAKGQTTYRGILSSDGRALTFENVDPALSGKGSTSTAWLSVKASDNARLGATYLTFCVGDRTSGSTSVRVVDHIPFSVAPGGPPDVTLDHAHPVGYPGVVLTAGSDGTVSAQDVYVALPWQKELQFFAEGGPGYLLTVQDKHGNQKTYHGIPWSHGQALTFQGVDPALSGAGSTSVAWVAVKAVKNAPPSKDPMTLTFCVGDRASASTPVQVDQQP
;
A
#
# COMPACT_ATOMS: atom_id res chain seq x y z
N MET A 1 60.27 -47.90 33.04
CA MET A 1 59.94 -46.73 32.20
C MET A 1 58.44 -46.67 32.07
N THR A 2 57.90 -45.50 32.39
CA THR A 2 56.50 -45.17 32.68
C THR A 2 55.85 -44.51 31.47
N ALA A 3 54.56 -44.79 31.19
CA ALA A 3 53.57 -43.93 30.51
C ALA A 3 52.25 -44.73 30.45
N VAL A 4 51.25 -44.54 31.32
CA VAL A 4 50.31 -43.42 31.54
C VAL A 4 49.38 -43.18 30.34
N GLU A 5 48.12 -43.61 30.53
CA GLU A 5 46.94 -43.27 29.74
C GLU A 5 46.69 -41.77 29.66
N THR A 6 46.12 -41.29 28.55
CA THR A 6 45.42 -40.01 28.54
C THR A 6 44.19 -40.12 27.65
N THR A 7 43.05 -40.41 28.27
CA THR A 7 41.71 -40.18 27.75
C THR A 7 41.50 -38.68 27.51
N GLY A 8 41.35 -38.28 26.25
CA GLY A 8 40.99 -36.93 25.85
C GLY A 8 39.51 -36.64 26.13
N LEU A 9 39.25 -35.73 27.06
CA LEU A 9 37.96 -35.10 27.33
C LEU A 9 37.46 -34.35 26.08
N ALA A 10 36.20 -34.57 25.71
CA ALA A 10 35.49 -33.74 24.74
C ALA A 10 35.39 -32.29 25.24
N PRO A 11 35.43 -31.28 24.35
CA PRO A 11 35.30 -29.89 24.74
C PRO A 11 33.89 -29.61 25.30
N GLN A 12 33.87 -29.24 26.58
CA GLN A 12 32.69 -28.75 27.29
C GLN A 12 32.31 -27.36 26.72
N PRO A 13 31.03 -27.09 26.40
CA PRO A 13 30.61 -25.76 25.96
C PRO A 13 30.83 -24.74 27.08
N PRO A 14 31.17 -23.48 26.75
CA PRO A 14 31.47 -22.46 27.75
C PRO A 14 30.26 -22.21 28.67
N ALA A 15 30.53 -22.26 29.98
CA ALA A 15 29.57 -21.94 31.03
C ALA A 15 29.26 -20.42 30.99
N GLY A 16 28.13 -20.07 30.40
CA GLY A 16 27.68 -18.68 30.31
C GLY A 16 26.43 -18.43 29.47
N ALA A 17 25.57 -19.44 29.26
CA ALA A 17 24.25 -19.20 28.66
C ALA A 17 23.39 -18.44 29.70
N LEU A 18 23.30 -17.12 29.55
CA LEU A 18 22.36 -16.30 30.30
C LEU A 18 20.97 -16.91 30.17
N ALA A 19 20.28 -17.10 31.31
CA ALA A 19 18.91 -17.59 31.31
C ALA A 19 18.06 -16.71 30.38
N THR A 20 17.54 -17.31 29.30
CA THR A 20 16.71 -16.61 28.32
C THR A 20 15.52 -15.97 29.04
N ALA A 21 15.37 -14.65 28.94
CA ALA A 21 14.20 -13.97 29.48
C ALA A 21 12.91 -14.59 28.91
N PRO A 22 11.93 -14.95 29.75
CA PRO A 22 10.80 -15.78 29.34
C PRO A 22 9.70 -14.97 28.61
N PHE A 23 9.87 -14.65 27.33
CA PHE A 23 8.82 -14.09 26.47
C PHE A 23 8.37 -15.11 25.40
N THR A 24 7.43 -14.76 24.54
CA THR A 24 7.05 -15.57 23.36
C THR A 24 7.05 -14.69 22.12
N VAL A 25 7.23 -15.34 20.96
CA VAL A 25 7.18 -14.69 19.64
C VAL A 25 6.16 -15.46 18.83
N ASN A 26 5.11 -14.78 18.38
CA ASN A 26 4.04 -15.36 17.58
C ASN A 26 3.81 -14.51 16.33
N PRO A 27 3.25 -15.07 15.24
CA PRO A 27 2.77 -14.25 14.13
C PRO A 27 1.79 -13.18 14.64
N GLY A 28 1.98 -11.92 14.26
CA GLY A 28 1.10 -10.85 14.72
C GLY A 28 1.56 -9.47 14.27
N GLY A 29 0.63 -8.54 14.19
CA GLY A 29 0.87 -7.16 13.77
C GLY A 29 -0.35 -6.54 13.12
N PRO A 30 -0.20 -5.52 12.27
CA PRO A 30 -1.29 -5.01 11.43
C PRO A 30 -2.00 -6.17 10.69
N PRO A 31 -3.24 -5.99 10.20
CA PRO A 31 -4.03 -7.06 9.57
C PRO A 31 -3.31 -7.74 8.40
N GLU A 32 -3.87 -8.85 7.92
CA GLU A 32 -3.29 -9.68 6.84
C GLU A 32 -2.68 -8.83 5.72
N VAL A 33 -1.41 -9.10 5.38
CA VAL A 33 -0.68 -8.31 4.40
C VAL A 33 -0.98 -8.86 3.01
N VAL A 34 -1.73 -8.08 2.21
CA VAL A 34 -2.01 -8.40 0.81
C VAL A 34 -1.16 -7.51 -0.10
N LEU A 35 -0.33 -8.13 -0.94
CA LEU A 35 0.56 -7.44 -1.88
C LEU A 35 0.18 -7.80 -3.31
N THR A 36 0.36 -6.86 -4.23
CA THR A 36 0.40 -7.11 -5.68
C THR A 36 1.84 -6.97 -6.19
N PRO A 37 2.23 -7.67 -7.26
CA PRO A 37 3.49 -7.42 -7.95
C PRO A 37 3.63 -5.93 -8.30
N ALA A 38 4.82 -5.37 -8.06
CA ALA A 38 5.11 -3.94 -8.24
C ALA A 38 4.24 -2.98 -7.38
N GLY A 39 3.43 -3.51 -6.46
CA GLY A 39 2.46 -2.75 -5.69
C GLY A 39 3.05 -2.01 -4.47
N GLU A 40 2.16 -1.73 -3.52
CA GLU A 40 2.51 -1.00 -2.30
C GLU A 40 3.27 -1.82 -1.26
N THR A 41 3.83 -1.10 -0.29
CA THR A 41 4.55 -1.68 0.85
C THR A 41 3.56 -2.32 1.82
N GLY A 42 3.86 -3.53 2.26
CA GLY A 42 3.19 -4.19 3.38
C GLY A 42 4.09 -4.29 4.60
N TYR A 43 3.47 -4.51 5.76
CA TYR A 43 4.13 -4.47 7.07
C TYR A 43 3.93 -5.76 7.88
N PRO A 44 4.47 -6.91 7.43
CA PRO A 44 4.42 -8.14 8.19
C PRO A 44 5.27 -8.03 9.45
N GLY A 45 4.79 -8.66 10.53
CA GLY A 45 5.44 -8.57 11.83
C GLY A 45 5.20 -9.77 12.72
N VAL A 46 5.63 -9.64 13.97
CA VAL A 46 5.38 -10.59 15.06
C VAL A 46 4.80 -9.87 16.28
N LEU A 47 3.97 -10.60 17.03
CA LEU A 47 3.54 -10.25 18.38
C LEU A 47 4.53 -10.84 19.39
N LEU A 48 5.01 -9.99 20.28
CA LEU A 48 5.87 -10.36 21.39
C LEU A 48 5.06 -10.27 22.68
N GLU A 49 5.10 -11.30 23.51
CA GLU A 49 4.38 -11.34 24.79
C GLU A 49 5.30 -11.79 25.92
N GLN A 50 5.36 -11.01 26.99
CA GLN A 50 6.17 -11.32 28.16
C GLN A 50 5.46 -12.31 29.09
N THR A 51 6.11 -13.42 29.42
CA THR A 51 5.56 -14.45 30.33
C THR A 51 6.18 -14.40 31.72
N GLY A 52 7.37 -13.79 31.87
CA GLY A 52 8.03 -13.59 33.17
C GLY A 52 7.74 -12.25 33.83
N THR A 53 8.20 -12.11 35.06
CA THR A 53 8.00 -10.91 35.87
C THR A 53 8.91 -9.75 35.48
N ASP A 54 10.12 -10.06 35.05
CA ASP A 54 11.17 -9.05 34.84
C ASP A 54 11.08 -8.40 33.46
N LYS A 55 11.75 -7.26 33.27
CA LYS A 55 11.87 -6.65 31.93
C LYS A 55 12.69 -7.57 31.01
N VAL A 56 12.26 -7.74 29.77
CA VAL A 56 13.08 -8.41 28.74
C VAL A 56 14.26 -7.50 28.37
N PRO A 57 15.52 -7.96 28.44
CA PRO A 57 16.66 -7.19 27.97
C PRO A 57 16.64 -7.06 26.45
N SER A 58 17.42 -6.11 25.91
CA SER A 58 17.57 -5.98 24.46
C SER A 58 17.99 -7.29 23.80
N GLN A 59 17.47 -7.54 22.59
CA GLN A 59 17.68 -8.74 21.80
C GLN A 59 18.22 -8.36 20.43
N ASP A 60 19.01 -9.24 19.83
CA ASP A 60 19.25 -9.15 18.39
C ASP A 60 18.06 -9.74 17.65
N VAL A 61 17.68 -9.10 16.53
CA VAL A 61 16.58 -9.53 15.69
C VAL A 61 17.11 -9.82 14.29
N TYR A 62 16.81 -11.01 13.80
CA TYR A 62 17.11 -11.44 12.44
C TYR A 62 15.82 -11.71 11.69
N VAL A 63 15.69 -11.16 10.48
CA VAL A 63 14.50 -11.37 9.66
C VAL A 63 14.92 -11.84 8.27
N ALA A 64 14.32 -12.93 7.79
CA ALA A 64 14.61 -13.49 6.48
C ALA A 64 13.37 -13.58 5.58
N LEU A 65 13.57 -13.23 4.31
CA LEU A 65 12.57 -13.38 3.26
C LEU A 65 12.45 -14.83 2.80
N PRO A 66 11.23 -15.30 2.46
CA PRO A 66 11.03 -16.64 1.91
C PRO A 66 11.70 -16.77 0.54
N ARG A 67 12.47 -17.85 0.35
CA ARG A 67 13.21 -18.08 -0.89
C ARG A 67 12.27 -18.26 -2.09
N GLY A 68 12.61 -17.60 -3.20
CA GLY A 68 11.92 -17.78 -4.49
C GLY A 68 10.50 -17.22 -4.56
N LYS A 69 10.04 -16.45 -3.56
CA LYS A 69 8.73 -15.79 -3.58
C LYS A 69 8.74 -14.41 -4.22
N GLY A 70 9.93 -13.84 -4.47
CA GLY A 70 10.07 -12.51 -5.07
C GLY A 70 9.61 -11.39 -4.14
N LEU A 71 9.73 -11.58 -2.83
CA LEU A 71 9.60 -10.48 -1.87
C LEU A 71 10.94 -9.76 -1.70
N ARG A 72 10.90 -8.49 -1.34
CA ARG A 72 12.07 -7.65 -1.02
C ARG A 72 11.78 -6.76 0.18
N PHE A 73 12.82 -6.44 0.94
CA PHE A 73 12.75 -5.39 1.95
C PHE A 73 12.71 -4.02 1.27
N VAL A 74 12.10 -3.04 1.94
CA VAL A 74 12.01 -1.65 1.46
C VAL A 74 12.71 -0.74 2.46
N SER A 75 13.44 0.26 1.96
CA SER A 75 14.00 1.30 2.80
C SER A 75 12.94 2.36 3.12
N GLU A 76 12.87 2.79 4.37
CA GLU A 76 11.94 3.82 4.86
C GLU A 76 12.69 4.92 5.59
N GLY A 77 12.21 6.17 5.48
CA GLY A 77 12.87 7.32 6.11
C GLY A 77 14.23 7.69 5.50
N GLY A 78 14.47 7.30 4.24
CA GLY A 78 15.75 7.48 3.54
C GLY A 78 16.23 6.17 2.90
N ASN A 79 17.52 5.87 3.06
CA ASN A 79 18.17 4.66 2.55
C ASN A 79 18.27 3.53 3.59
N ASP A 80 17.50 3.62 4.68
CA ASP A 80 17.61 2.71 5.81
C ASP A 80 16.47 1.69 5.84
N TYR A 81 16.79 0.46 6.22
CA TYR A 81 15.79 -0.57 6.49
C TYR A 81 15.42 -0.52 7.97
N LEU A 82 14.15 -0.31 8.28
CA LEU A 82 13.71 -0.06 9.65
C LEU A 82 12.89 -1.23 10.19
N LEU A 83 13.22 -1.69 11.39
CA LEU A 83 12.34 -2.50 12.23
C LEU A 83 11.63 -1.55 13.19
N THR A 84 10.33 -1.58 13.18
CA THR A 84 9.50 -0.84 14.12
C THR A 84 9.07 -1.77 15.25
N VAL A 85 9.22 -1.31 16.50
CA VAL A 85 8.63 -1.94 17.69
C VAL A 85 7.62 -0.98 18.31
N MET A 86 6.40 -1.43 18.54
CA MET A 86 5.32 -0.64 19.16
C MET A 86 4.73 -1.35 20.36
N ASN A 87 4.50 -0.60 21.43
CA ASN A 87 3.75 -1.04 22.60
C ASN A 87 2.76 0.06 23.04
N ALA A 88 2.11 -0.12 24.18
CA ALA A 88 1.15 0.86 24.72
C ALA A 88 1.74 2.26 25.01
N LYS A 89 3.07 2.41 25.09
CA LYS A 89 3.75 3.69 25.38
C LYS A 89 4.16 4.44 24.10
N GLY A 90 4.13 3.78 22.95
CA GLY A 90 4.51 4.37 21.67
C GLY A 90 5.33 3.43 20.80
N GLN A 91 6.02 4.03 19.83
CA GLN A 91 6.78 3.34 18.80
C GLN A 91 8.27 3.70 18.89
N THR A 92 9.15 2.74 18.61
CA THR A 92 10.60 2.94 18.46
C THR A 92 11.06 2.23 17.18
N THR A 93 12.06 2.79 16.50
CA THR A 93 12.61 2.25 15.25
C THR A 93 14.07 1.86 15.42
N TYR A 94 14.46 0.78 14.73
CA TYR A 94 15.81 0.23 14.74
C TYR A 94 16.30 0.09 13.31
N ARG A 95 17.53 0.53 13.06
CA ARG A 95 18.18 0.42 11.75
C ARG A 95 18.71 -0.98 11.54
N GLY A 96 18.40 -1.57 10.39
CA GLY A 96 18.83 -2.90 10.00
C GLY A 96 20.02 -2.88 9.05
N ILE A 97 20.81 -3.95 9.13
CA ILE A 97 21.92 -4.25 8.22
C ILE A 97 21.42 -5.31 7.23
N LEU A 98 21.32 -4.93 5.96
CA LEU A 98 20.91 -5.84 4.89
C LEU A 98 22.05 -6.80 4.53
N SER A 99 21.74 -8.09 4.44
CA SER A 99 22.67 -9.10 3.95
C SER A 99 23.10 -8.82 2.51
N SER A 100 24.28 -9.30 2.12
CA SER A 100 24.82 -9.09 0.77
C SER A 100 23.94 -9.67 -0.35
N ASP A 101 23.16 -10.71 -0.05
CA ASP A 101 22.19 -11.31 -0.97
C ASP A 101 20.82 -10.59 -0.96
N GLY A 102 20.65 -9.56 -0.12
CA GLY A 102 19.42 -8.78 0.01
C GLY A 102 18.24 -9.54 0.63
N ARG A 103 18.46 -10.73 1.21
CA ARG A 103 17.38 -11.60 1.69
C ARG A 103 17.17 -11.61 3.19
N ALA A 104 18.08 -11.03 3.96
CA ALA A 104 17.95 -10.95 5.39
C ALA A 104 18.34 -9.58 5.94
N LEU A 105 17.71 -9.20 7.05
CA LEU A 105 18.05 -8.03 7.85
C LEU A 105 18.45 -8.47 9.25
N THR A 106 19.52 -7.87 9.77
CA THR A 106 19.91 -8.00 11.17
C THR A 106 19.76 -6.65 11.86
N PHE A 107 19.16 -6.66 13.04
CA PHE A 107 18.98 -5.51 13.91
C PHE A 107 19.61 -5.84 15.27
N GLU A 108 20.54 -5.01 15.73
CA GLU A 108 21.26 -5.24 16.97
C GLU A 108 20.62 -4.47 18.12
N ASN A 109 20.69 -5.02 19.34
CA ASN A 109 20.28 -4.34 20.58
C ASN A 109 18.83 -3.80 20.58
N VAL A 110 17.90 -4.51 19.93
CA VAL A 110 16.48 -4.14 19.87
C VAL A 110 15.85 -4.30 21.25
N ASP A 111 15.28 -3.24 21.82
CA ASP A 111 14.46 -3.36 23.04
C ASP A 111 13.08 -3.90 22.64
N PRO A 112 12.68 -5.12 23.08
CA PRO A 112 11.36 -5.66 22.77
C PRO A 112 10.22 -4.86 23.38
N ALA A 113 10.52 -3.89 24.26
CA ALA A 113 9.57 -3.01 24.92
C ALA A 113 8.58 -3.77 25.84
N LEU A 114 9.06 -4.87 26.42
CA LEU A 114 8.35 -5.80 27.29
C LEU A 114 8.75 -5.60 28.75
N SER A 115 7.97 -4.79 29.49
CA SER A 115 8.33 -4.32 30.83
C SER A 115 8.00 -5.27 31.98
N GLY A 116 7.25 -6.35 31.74
CA GLY A 116 6.84 -7.30 32.77
C GLY A 116 5.70 -8.21 32.32
N LYS A 117 5.27 -9.12 33.19
CA LYS A 117 4.32 -10.20 32.84
C LYS A 117 3.05 -9.67 32.17
N GLY A 118 2.68 -10.29 31.05
CA GLY A 118 1.50 -9.93 30.26
C GLY A 118 1.64 -8.66 29.42
N SER A 119 2.81 -7.98 29.47
CA SER A 119 3.07 -6.90 28.51
C SER A 119 3.23 -7.48 27.10
N THR A 120 2.74 -6.73 26.12
CA THR A 120 2.82 -7.09 24.70
C THR A 120 3.42 -5.95 23.89
N SER A 121 4.11 -6.30 22.83
CA SER A 121 4.54 -5.37 21.80
C SER A 121 4.44 -6.04 20.43
N THR A 122 4.40 -5.24 19.37
CA THR A 122 4.44 -5.74 18.00
C THR A 122 5.70 -5.22 17.33
N ALA A 123 6.41 -6.10 16.62
CA ALA A 123 7.55 -5.74 15.81
C ALA A 123 7.27 -6.01 14.32
N TRP A 124 7.48 -5.05 13.43
CA TRP A 124 7.25 -5.21 11.99
C TRP A 124 8.25 -4.42 11.16
N LEU A 125 8.36 -4.78 9.87
CA LEU A 125 9.18 -4.06 8.90
C LEU A 125 8.48 -4.00 7.55
N SER A 126 9.01 -3.17 6.66
CA SER A 126 8.45 -2.95 5.32
C SER A 126 8.96 -3.97 4.29
N VAL A 127 8.01 -4.54 3.54
CA VAL A 127 8.28 -5.41 2.38
C VAL A 127 7.44 -5.03 1.18
N LYS A 128 7.95 -5.31 -0.01
CA LYS A 128 7.18 -5.25 -1.26
C LYS A 128 7.31 -6.57 -2.03
N ALA A 129 6.31 -6.86 -2.85
CA ALA A 129 6.41 -7.87 -3.90
C ALA A 129 7.11 -7.26 -5.12
N SER A 130 8.13 -7.93 -5.64
CA SER A 130 8.75 -7.59 -6.92
C SER A 130 7.78 -7.85 -8.08
N ASP A 131 8.05 -7.29 -9.25
CA ASP A 131 7.20 -7.40 -10.44
C ASP A 131 6.98 -8.85 -10.90
N ASN A 132 7.91 -9.74 -10.58
CA ASN A 132 7.85 -11.18 -10.85
C ASN A 132 7.60 -12.03 -9.60
N ALA A 133 7.05 -11.44 -8.54
CA ALA A 133 6.71 -12.16 -7.32
C ALA A 133 5.74 -13.31 -7.61
N ARG A 134 5.94 -14.44 -6.93
CA ARG A 134 5.06 -15.60 -7.10
C ARG A 134 3.79 -15.40 -6.29
N LEU A 135 2.65 -15.61 -6.95
CA LEU A 135 1.35 -15.56 -6.30
C LEU A 135 1.22 -16.61 -5.17
N GLY A 136 0.35 -16.31 -4.21
CA GLY A 136 0.00 -17.17 -3.09
C GLY A 136 0.48 -16.66 -1.73
N ALA A 137 0.18 -17.43 -0.69
CA ALA A 137 0.54 -17.11 0.69
C ALA A 137 2.00 -17.49 1.02
N THR A 138 2.60 -16.73 1.93
CA THR A 138 3.92 -16.94 2.50
C THR A 138 4.06 -16.16 3.82
N TYR A 139 5.19 -16.29 4.50
CA TYR A 139 5.54 -15.50 5.67
C TYR A 139 7.05 -15.21 5.67
N LEU A 140 7.47 -14.20 6.44
CA LEU A 140 8.87 -13.96 6.76
C LEU A 140 9.24 -14.82 7.96
N THR A 141 10.52 -15.18 8.08
CA THR A 141 11.04 -15.82 9.30
C THR A 141 11.63 -14.74 10.19
N PHE A 142 11.11 -14.59 11.40
CA PHE A 142 11.64 -13.73 12.46
C PHE A 142 12.36 -14.57 13.50
N CYS A 143 13.58 -14.18 13.84
CA CYS A 143 14.31 -14.66 15.00
C CYS A 143 14.52 -13.47 15.96
N VAL A 144 14.02 -13.55 17.19
CA VAL A 144 14.19 -12.52 18.23
C VAL A 144 14.91 -13.18 19.39
N GLY A 145 16.21 -12.87 19.54
CA GLY A 145 17.10 -13.64 20.39
C GLY A 145 17.17 -15.10 19.93
N ASP A 146 16.84 -16.04 20.82
CA ASP A 146 16.82 -17.49 20.56
C ASP A 146 15.46 -18.03 20.08
N ARG A 147 14.46 -17.15 19.88
CA ARG A 147 13.10 -17.55 19.48
C ARG A 147 12.83 -17.31 18.02
N THR A 148 12.19 -18.26 17.36
CA THR A 148 11.82 -18.17 15.95
C THR A 148 10.32 -18.25 15.75
N SER A 149 9.78 -17.39 14.89
CA SER A 149 8.38 -17.41 14.46
C SER A 149 8.24 -17.00 13.00
N GLY A 150 7.16 -17.44 12.35
CA GLY A 150 6.68 -16.77 11.14
C GLY A 150 6.14 -15.39 11.46
N SER A 151 6.17 -14.48 10.49
CA SER A 151 5.44 -13.22 10.56
C SER A 151 3.93 -13.41 10.37
N THR A 152 3.15 -12.34 10.51
CA THR A 152 1.82 -12.23 9.88
C THR A 152 1.89 -12.71 8.43
N SER A 153 0.85 -13.43 7.98
CA SER A 153 0.76 -13.96 6.61
C SER A 153 0.87 -12.83 5.59
N VAL A 154 1.66 -13.09 4.54
CA VAL A 154 1.78 -12.26 3.35
C VAL A 154 1.16 -13.01 2.18
N ARG A 155 0.12 -12.45 1.57
CA ARG A 155 -0.53 -13.02 0.39
C ARG A 155 -0.20 -12.16 -0.83
N VAL A 156 0.47 -12.74 -1.81
CA VAL A 156 0.70 -12.10 -3.12
C VAL A 156 -0.44 -12.48 -4.05
N VAL A 157 -1.18 -11.49 -4.55
CA VAL A 157 -2.28 -11.66 -5.50
C VAL A 157 -1.97 -10.95 -6.80
N ASP A 158 -2.62 -11.37 -7.88
CA ASP A 158 -2.42 -10.79 -9.21
C ASP A 158 -3.00 -9.37 -9.31
N HIS A 159 -4.19 -9.16 -8.74
CA HIS A 159 -4.82 -7.85 -8.67
C HIS A 159 -5.75 -7.74 -7.45
N ILE A 160 -6.01 -6.51 -7.00
CA ILE A 160 -7.04 -6.20 -6.01
C ILE A 160 -8.31 -5.83 -6.77
N PRO A 161 -9.44 -6.56 -6.61
CA PRO A 161 -10.69 -6.18 -7.24
C PRO A 161 -11.18 -4.82 -6.72
N PHE A 162 -11.77 -3.99 -7.58
CA PHE A 162 -12.35 -2.69 -7.21
C PHE A 162 -13.55 -2.33 -8.09
N SER A 163 -14.59 -1.66 -7.64
CA SER A 163 -15.69 -1.23 -8.52
C SER A 163 -15.50 0.19 -9.03
N VAL A 164 -16.11 0.51 -10.17
CA VAL A 164 -16.25 1.86 -10.71
C VAL A 164 -17.74 2.16 -10.82
N ALA A 165 -18.18 3.30 -10.30
CA ALA A 165 -19.57 3.74 -10.37
C ALA A 165 -19.64 5.25 -10.62
N PRO A 166 -20.76 5.79 -11.15
CA PRO A 166 -20.95 7.23 -11.24
C PRO A 166 -20.84 7.89 -9.86
N GLY A 167 -20.08 8.98 -9.75
CA GLY A 167 -19.98 9.73 -8.50
C GLY A 167 -18.83 10.76 -8.53
N GLY A 168 -18.80 11.68 -7.57
CA GLY A 168 -17.76 12.68 -7.46
C GLY A 168 -18.28 14.02 -6.96
N PRO A 169 -17.58 15.15 -7.23
CA PRO A 169 -18.05 16.47 -6.82
C PRO A 169 -19.52 16.68 -7.24
N PRO A 170 -20.38 17.26 -6.36
CA PRO A 170 -21.82 17.35 -6.60
C PRO A 170 -22.19 18.26 -7.78
N ASP A 171 -23.33 17.93 -8.40
CA ASP A 171 -24.08 18.57 -9.49
C ASP A 171 -23.26 19.34 -10.54
N VAL A 172 -23.11 18.72 -11.71
CA VAL A 172 -22.52 19.38 -12.87
C VAL A 172 -23.62 20.05 -13.70
N THR A 173 -23.94 21.29 -13.35
CA THR A 173 -24.69 22.19 -14.23
C THR A 173 -23.72 23.19 -14.85
N LEU A 174 -23.66 23.19 -16.18
CA LEU A 174 -22.84 24.11 -16.95
C LEU A 174 -23.70 25.29 -17.40
N ASP A 175 -23.52 26.42 -16.73
CA ASP A 175 -24.20 27.69 -16.99
C ASP A 175 -23.20 28.85 -17.12
N HIS A 176 -23.68 30.09 -17.22
CA HIS A 176 -22.81 31.27 -17.30
C HIS A 176 -21.99 31.53 -16.02
N ALA A 177 -22.51 31.20 -14.85
CA ALA A 177 -21.83 31.35 -13.57
C ALA A 177 -20.87 30.18 -13.28
N HIS A 178 -21.16 29.00 -13.84
CA HIS A 178 -20.42 27.74 -13.65
C HIS A 178 -20.03 27.16 -15.02
N PRO A 179 -19.11 27.81 -15.76
CA PRO A 179 -18.78 27.40 -17.12
C PRO A 179 -17.98 26.09 -17.20
N VAL A 180 -17.49 25.60 -16.07
CA VAL A 180 -16.66 24.39 -15.96
C VAL A 180 -17.28 23.46 -14.93
N GLY A 181 -17.33 22.18 -15.26
CA GLY A 181 -17.88 21.11 -14.47
C GLY A 181 -16.90 19.96 -14.31
N TYR A 182 -17.12 19.14 -13.29
CA TYR A 182 -16.19 18.10 -12.87
C TYR A 182 -16.86 16.71 -12.81
N PRO A 183 -17.33 16.19 -13.95
CA PRO A 183 -17.91 14.86 -13.99
C PRO A 183 -16.85 13.80 -13.63
N GLY A 184 -17.26 12.82 -12.84
CA GLY A 184 -16.35 11.81 -12.32
C GLY A 184 -16.98 10.46 -12.04
N VAL A 185 -16.16 9.59 -11.47
CA VAL A 185 -16.53 8.27 -10.96
C VAL A 185 -16.02 8.08 -9.53
N VAL A 186 -16.75 7.29 -8.75
CA VAL A 186 -16.29 6.75 -7.47
C VAL A 186 -15.67 5.38 -7.73
N LEU A 187 -14.50 5.16 -7.13
CA LEU A 187 -13.79 3.89 -7.13
C LEU A 187 -13.87 3.29 -5.73
N THR A 188 -14.10 1.98 -5.62
CA THR A 188 -14.20 1.29 -4.32
C THR A 188 -13.41 0.00 -4.32
N ALA A 189 -12.48 -0.19 -3.39
CA ALA A 189 -11.74 -1.46 -3.24
C ALA A 189 -12.65 -2.58 -2.72
N GLY A 190 -12.62 -3.73 -3.37
CA GLY A 190 -13.42 -4.91 -3.03
C GLY A 190 -12.77 -5.85 -2.00
N SER A 191 -11.46 -5.73 -1.77
CA SER A 191 -10.72 -6.54 -0.79
C SER A 191 -9.57 -5.77 -0.17
N ASP A 192 -8.94 -6.35 0.85
CA ASP A 192 -7.73 -5.81 1.45
C ASP A 192 -6.55 -5.81 0.47
N GLY A 193 -5.61 -4.90 0.69
CA GLY A 193 -4.47 -4.61 -0.18
C GLY A 193 -4.57 -3.22 -0.80
N THR A 194 -3.65 -2.92 -1.73
CA THR A 194 -3.67 -1.66 -2.49
C THR A 194 -3.90 -1.95 -3.96
N VAL A 195 -4.86 -1.26 -4.57
CA VAL A 195 -5.14 -1.38 -6.00
C VAL A 195 -3.97 -0.78 -6.77
N SER A 196 -3.41 -1.56 -7.70
CA SER A 196 -2.30 -1.10 -8.55
C SER A 196 -2.74 0.01 -9.50
N ALA A 197 -1.77 0.78 -10.00
CA ALA A 197 -2.01 1.81 -10.99
C ALA A 197 -2.76 1.25 -12.22
N GLN A 198 -3.70 2.05 -12.74
CA GLN A 198 -4.57 1.73 -13.86
C GLN A 198 -4.36 2.72 -14.99
N ASP A 199 -4.53 2.28 -16.23
CA ASP A 199 -4.75 3.21 -17.32
C ASP A 199 -6.21 3.67 -17.30
N VAL A 200 -6.43 4.96 -17.52
CA VAL A 200 -7.76 5.57 -17.52
C VAL A 200 -8.03 6.16 -18.88
N TYR A 201 -9.19 5.83 -19.43
CA TYR A 201 -9.72 6.41 -20.67
C TYR A 201 -11.03 7.12 -20.36
N VAL A 202 -11.16 8.35 -20.83
CA VAL A 202 -12.36 9.16 -20.65
C VAL A 202 -12.84 9.66 -21.99
N ALA A 203 -14.11 9.40 -22.34
CA ALA A 203 -14.72 9.84 -23.59
C ALA A 203 -15.93 10.72 -23.34
N LEU A 204 -16.03 11.79 -24.13
CA LEU A 204 -17.22 12.63 -24.21
C LEU A 204 -18.34 11.89 -24.96
N PRO A 205 -19.61 12.14 -24.62
CA PRO A 205 -20.72 11.61 -25.40
C PRO A 205 -20.70 12.18 -26.83
N TRP A 206 -20.86 11.31 -27.83
CA TRP A 206 -20.85 11.74 -29.23
C TRP A 206 -21.94 12.77 -29.53
N GLN A 207 -21.59 13.77 -30.35
CA GLN A 207 -22.49 14.83 -30.83
C GLN A 207 -23.09 15.70 -29.72
N LYS A 208 -22.55 15.63 -28.52
CA LYS A 208 -22.97 16.46 -27.40
C LYS A 208 -21.90 17.50 -27.14
N GLU A 209 -22.35 18.73 -27.02
CA GLU A 209 -21.63 20.00 -27.03
C GLU A 209 -20.72 20.24 -25.81
N LEU A 210 -20.02 19.19 -25.38
CA LEU A 210 -19.02 19.21 -24.33
C LEU A 210 -17.63 19.20 -24.96
N GLN A 211 -16.68 19.78 -24.23
CA GLN A 211 -15.26 19.71 -24.53
C GLN A 211 -14.50 19.58 -23.21
N PHE A 212 -13.39 18.85 -23.24
CA PHE A 212 -12.49 18.85 -22.09
C PHE A 212 -11.93 20.26 -21.85
N PHE A 213 -11.77 20.61 -20.58
CA PHE A 213 -11.20 21.88 -20.15
C PHE A 213 -9.79 21.67 -19.61
N ALA A 214 -8.84 22.49 -20.07
CA ALA A 214 -7.47 22.48 -19.58
C ALA A 214 -7.35 23.49 -18.44
N GLU A 215 -7.17 23.01 -17.21
CA GLU A 215 -7.06 23.87 -16.02
C GLU A 215 -5.61 24.32 -15.80
N GLY A 216 -5.39 25.63 -15.71
CA GLY A 216 -4.13 26.19 -15.21
C GLY A 216 -2.86 25.97 -16.06
N GLY A 217 -2.98 25.52 -17.31
CA GLY A 217 -1.83 25.26 -18.17
C GLY A 217 -2.17 24.52 -19.48
N PRO A 218 -1.16 24.04 -20.24
CA PRO A 218 -1.36 23.45 -21.56
C PRO A 218 -1.79 21.96 -21.53
N GLY A 219 -2.60 21.54 -20.56
CA GLY A 219 -2.94 20.12 -20.41
C GLY A 219 -4.30 19.84 -19.80
N TYR A 220 -4.87 18.70 -20.18
CA TYR A 220 -6.06 18.13 -19.56
C TYR A 220 -5.66 17.30 -18.35
N LEU A 221 -6.37 17.45 -17.24
CA LEU A 221 -6.04 16.78 -15.99
C LEU A 221 -7.15 15.81 -15.59
N LEU A 222 -6.74 14.63 -15.11
CA LEU A 222 -7.56 13.76 -14.28
C LEU A 222 -7.12 13.98 -12.84
N THR A 223 -8.05 14.34 -11.97
CA THR A 223 -7.80 14.46 -10.53
C THR A 223 -8.36 13.22 -9.84
N VAL A 224 -7.52 12.56 -9.04
CA VAL A 224 -7.92 11.48 -8.13
C VAL A 224 -7.81 12.01 -6.71
N GLN A 225 -8.88 11.89 -5.93
CA GLN A 225 -8.94 12.25 -4.52
C GLN A 225 -9.20 11.04 -3.65
N ASP A 226 -8.37 10.84 -2.63
CA ASP A 226 -8.56 9.78 -1.64
C ASP A 226 -9.62 10.16 -0.59
N LYS A 227 -9.98 9.21 0.28
CA LYS A 227 -10.92 9.42 1.39
C LYS A 227 -10.48 10.48 2.42
N HIS A 228 -9.20 10.86 2.42
CA HIS A 228 -8.64 11.88 3.31
C HIS A 228 -8.62 13.27 2.67
N GLY A 229 -9.07 13.38 1.42
CA GLY A 229 -9.10 14.62 0.66
C GLY A 229 -7.80 14.94 -0.07
N ASN A 230 -6.77 14.08 0.01
CA ASN A 230 -5.53 14.28 -0.73
C ASN A 230 -5.78 14.08 -2.21
N GLN A 231 -5.27 15.00 -3.03
CA GLN A 231 -5.46 14.99 -4.48
C GLN A 231 -4.16 14.72 -5.21
N LYS A 232 -4.25 13.95 -6.29
CA LYS A 232 -3.17 13.73 -7.25
C LYS A 232 -3.70 13.93 -8.66
N THR A 233 -2.94 14.65 -9.48
CA THR A 233 -3.33 14.96 -10.86
C THR A 233 -2.49 14.17 -11.86
N TYR A 234 -3.12 13.79 -12.97
CA TYR A 234 -2.51 13.04 -14.06
C TYR A 234 -2.74 13.77 -15.37
N HIS A 235 -1.70 13.89 -16.18
CA HIS A 235 -1.79 14.54 -17.48
C HIS A 235 -2.42 13.61 -18.51
N GLY A 236 -3.46 14.12 -19.16
CA GLY A 236 -4.18 13.43 -20.22
C GLY A 236 -3.57 13.71 -21.59
N ILE A 237 -3.47 12.66 -22.40
CA ILE A 237 -3.13 12.76 -23.81
C ILE A 237 -4.45 12.76 -24.61
N PRO A 238 -4.73 13.80 -25.41
CA PRO A 238 -5.93 13.83 -26.23
C PRO A 238 -5.88 12.81 -27.36
N TRP A 239 -6.98 12.10 -27.54
CA TRP A 239 -7.22 11.14 -28.62
C TRP A 239 -8.46 11.59 -29.43
N SER A 240 -8.56 11.15 -30.70
CA SER A 240 -9.78 11.31 -31.54
C SER A 240 -10.22 12.77 -31.64
N HIS A 241 -9.31 13.66 -32.05
CA HIS A 241 -9.59 15.09 -32.17
C HIS A 241 -10.08 15.76 -30.88
N GLY A 242 -9.66 15.26 -29.71
CA GLY A 242 -10.02 15.81 -28.41
C GLY A 242 -11.37 15.32 -27.86
N GLN A 243 -11.96 14.29 -28.46
CA GLN A 243 -13.18 13.65 -27.96
C GLN A 243 -12.92 12.63 -26.85
N ALA A 244 -11.67 12.22 -26.68
CA ALA A 244 -11.26 11.36 -25.58
C ALA A 244 -9.91 11.77 -25.01
N LEU A 245 -9.66 11.37 -23.76
CA LEU A 245 -8.39 11.50 -23.06
C LEU A 245 -7.93 10.13 -22.57
N THR A 246 -6.62 9.88 -22.68
CA THR A 246 -5.96 8.74 -22.04
C THR A 246 -4.99 9.22 -20.97
N PHE A 247 -5.00 8.57 -19.82
CA PHE A 247 -4.11 8.80 -18.68
C PHE A 247 -3.43 7.49 -18.33
N GLN A 248 -2.10 7.50 -18.24
CA GLN A 248 -1.31 6.29 -17.97
C GLN A 248 -0.85 6.22 -16.52
N GLY A 249 -0.82 5.01 -15.96
CA GLY A 249 -0.27 4.77 -14.62
C GLY A 249 -0.99 5.57 -13.51
N VAL A 250 -2.31 5.72 -13.63
CA VAL A 250 -3.15 6.41 -12.66
C VAL A 250 -3.25 5.55 -11.41
N ASP A 251 -2.67 6.00 -10.31
CA ASP A 251 -2.88 5.39 -9.00
C ASP A 251 -4.30 5.74 -8.50
N PRO A 252 -5.18 4.73 -8.31
CA PRO A 252 -6.55 4.95 -7.86
C PRO A 252 -6.67 5.45 -6.41
N ALA A 253 -5.59 5.47 -5.64
CA ALA A 253 -5.57 5.82 -4.22
C ALA A 253 -6.52 4.95 -3.36
N LEU A 254 -6.56 3.65 -3.65
CA LEU A 254 -7.40 2.67 -2.96
C LEU A 254 -6.55 1.71 -2.13
N SER A 255 -6.56 1.89 -0.80
CA SER A 255 -5.83 1.04 0.15
C SER A 255 -6.73 0.53 1.28
N GLY A 256 -6.84 -0.79 1.38
CA GLY A 256 -7.71 -1.50 2.32
C GLY A 256 -9.10 -1.79 1.75
N ALA A 257 -9.75 -2.84 2.27
CA ALA A 257 -11.11 -3.20 1.85
C ALA A 257 -12.11 -2.07 2.08
N GLY A 258 -12.99 -1.83 1.11
CA GLY A 258 -14.01 -0.78 1.17
C GLY A 258 -13.46 0.64 1.12
N SER A 259 -12.15 0.83 0.92
CA SER A 259 -11.59 2.15 0.67
C SER A 259 -12.21 2.74 -0.60
N THR A 260 -12.44 4.05 -0.57
CA THR A 260 -13.05 4.79 -1.68
C THR A 260 -12.17 5.94 -2.12
N SER A 261 -12.19 6.23 -3.40
CA SER A 261 -11.63 7.43 -4.00
C SER A 261 -12.57 7.96 -5.07
N VAL A 262 -12.32 9.19 -5.51
CA VAL A 262 -13.08 9.81 -6.59
C VAL A 262 -12.11 10.26 -7.68
N ALA A 263 -12.44 9.99 -8.94
CA ALA A 263 -11.68 10.46 -10.09
C ALA A 263 -12.56 11.33 -10.99
N TRP A 264 -12.09 12.52 -11.38
CA TRP A 264 -12.86 13.43 -12.24
C TRP A 264 -11.97 14.20 -13.23
N VAL A 265 -12.60 14.69 -14.29
CA VAL A 265 -11.98 15.56 -15.29
C VAL A 265 -12.77 16.85 -15.43
N ALA A 266 -12.10 17.94 -15.81
CA ALA A 266 -12.78 19.18 -16.10
C ALA A 266 -13.38 19.16 -17.52
N VAL A 267 -14.65 19.53 -17.62
CA VAL A 267 -15.35 19.75 -18.90
C VAL A 267 -16.04 21.09 -18.91
N LYS A 268 -16.31 21.60 -20.10
CA LYS A 268 -17.16 22.76 -20.32
C LYS A 268 -18.05 22.55 -21.53
N ALA A 269 -19.10 23.36 -21.62
CA ALA A 269 -19.87 23.45 -22.84
C ALA A 269 -19.04 24.11 -23.96
N VAL A 270 -19.30 23.75 -25.21
CA VAL A 270 -18.84 24.56 -26.36
C VAL A 270 -19.60 25.88 -26.36
N LYS A 271 -19.01 26.90 -26.99
CA LYS A 271 -19.63 28.22 -27.05
C LYS A 271 -20.97 28.14 -27.80
N ASN A 272 -22.02 28.70 -27.21
CA ASN A 272 -23.39 28.70 -27.74
C ASN A 272 -24.03 27.30 -27.82
N ALA A 273 -23.63 26.40 -26.93
CA ALA A 273 -24.29 25.10 -26.80
C ALA A 273 -25.77 25.29 -26.38
N PRO A 274 -26.79 24.85 -27.14
CA PRO A 274 -28.16 24.74 -26.67
C PRO A 274 -28.28 24.05 -25.30
N PRO A 275 -29.25 24.47 -24.47
CA PRO A 275 -29.60 23.76 -23.26
C PRO A 275 -29.92 22.29 -23.53
N SER A 276 -29.35 21.40 -22.73
CA SER A 276 -29.58 19.96 -22.86
C SER A 276 -30.92 19.60 -22.23
N LYS A 277 -31.78 18.89 -22.98
CA LYS A 277 -33.06 18.36 -22.46
C LYS A 277 -32.87 17.21 -21.47
N ASP A 278 -31.85 16.38 -21.70
CA ASP A 278 -31.52 15.22 -20.87
C ASP A 278 -30.08 15.34 -20.35
N PRO A 279 -29.82 14.92 -19.11
CA PRO A 279 -28.46 14.84 -18.58
C PRO A 279 -27.56 13.97 -19.45
N MET A 280 -26.31 14.38 -19.56
CA MET A 280 -25.28 13.73 -20.36
C MET A 280 -24.25 13.08 -19.45
N THR A 281 -23.67 11.95 -19.84
CA THR A 281 -22.60 11.33 -19.07
C THR A 281 -21.39 11.11 -19.94
N LEU A 282 -20.21 11.23 -19.33
CA LEU A 282 -18.97 10.78 -19.92
C LEU A 282 -18.85 9.27 -19.71
N THR A 283 -18.11 8.61 -20.59
CA THR A 283 -17.70 7.23 -20.38
C THR A 283 -16.31 7.22 -19.73
N PHE A 284 -16.20 6.64 -18.55
CA PHE A 284 -14.93 6.37 -17.87
C PHE A 284 -14.62 4.88 -17.99
N CYS A 285 -13.45 4.55 -18.52
CA CYS A 285 -12.86 3.23 -18.43
C CYS A 285 -11.63 3.32 -17.52
N VAL A 286 -11.63 2.60 -16.39
CA VAL A 286 -10.52 2.52 -15.44
C VAL A 286 -10.03 1.07 -15.43
N GLY A 287 -8.88 0.82 -16.06
CA GLY A 287 -8.44 -0.54 -16.38
C GLY A 287 -9.45 -1.24 -17.28
N ASP A 288 -9.96 -2.38 -16.84
CA ASP A 288 -10.95 -3.20 -17.53
C ASP A 288 -12.41 -2.85 -17.18
N ARG A 289 -12.64 -1.82 -16.35
CA ARG A 289 -13.96 -1.48 -15.82
C ARG A 289 -14.49 -0.20 -16.45
N ALA A 290 -15.75 -0.22 -16.89
CA ALA A 290 -16.41 0.93 -17.47
C ALA A 290 -17.57 1.41 -16.60
N SER A 291 -17.73 2.74 -16.52
CA SER A 291 -18.87 3.38 -15.88
C SER A 291 -19.22 4.68 -16.57
N ALA A 292 -20.49 5.08 -16.49
CA ALA A 292 -20.87 6.46 -16.72
C ALA A 292 -20.31 7.37 -15.62
N SER A 293 -20.06 8.64 -15.94
CA SER A 293 -19.73 9.67 -14.95
C SER A 293 -20.97 10.15 -14.19
N THR A 294 -20.77 11.02 -13.18
CA THR A 294 -21.83 11.93 -12.74
C THR A 294 -22.46 12.66 -13.93
N PRO A 295 -23.79 12.82 -13.96
CA PRO A 295 -24.45 13.51 -15.06
C PRO A 295 -24.07 14.98 -15.16
N VAL A 296 -24.02 15.46 -16.39
CA VAL A 296 -23.71 16.82 -16.81
C VAL A 296 -24.94 17.39 -17.51
N GLN A 297 -25.44 18.51 -17.03
CA GLN A 297 -26.50 19.26 -17.68
C GLN A 297 -25.94 20.60 -18.18
N VAL A 298 -26.31 20.99 -19.40
CA VAL A 298 -26.01 22.32 -19.94
C VAL A 298 -27.27 23.17 -19.83
N ASP A 299 -27.16 24.28 -19.11
CA ASP A 299 -28.23 25.26 -18.93
C ASP A 299 -27.71 26.66 -19.27
N GLN A 300 -27.43 26.88 -20.56
CA GLN A 300 -27.11 28.21 -21.07
C GLN A 300 -28.41 28.97 -21.30
N GLN A 301 -29.02 29.49 -20.23
CA GLN A 301 -29.98 30.59 -20.37
C GLN A 301 -29.22 31.84 -20.82
N PRO A 302 -29.73 32.61 -21.81
CA PRO A 302 -29.07 33.80 -22.35
C PRO A 302 -28.92 34.95 -21.35
#